data_AF-A0A923CVU4-F1
#
_entry.id   AF-A0A923CVU4-F1
#
_cell.length_a   1.000
_cell.length_b   1.000
_cell.length_c   1.000
_cell.angle_alpha   90.00
_cell.angle_beta   90.00
_cell.angle_gamma   90.00
#
_symmetry.space_group_name_H-M   'P 1'
#
loop_
_entity.id
_entity.type
_entity.pdbx_description
1 polymer ?
#
loop_
_entity_poly.entity_id
_entity_poly.type
_entity_poly.pdbx_seq_one_letter_code
_entity_poly.pdbx_strand_id
1 'polypeptide(L)' 'MREYTLEQWRAMRARGTPQVARLAERARGAVRARPRSEEERAAIARMALVEVRRRAAENRLVLVAPRTYELRPSVRHG' A
#
# COMPACT_ATOMS: atom_id res chain seq x y z
N MET A 1 -0.48 -17.77 24.51
CA MET A 1 -1.37 -17.51 23.34
C MET A 1 -2.79 -17.70 23.85
N ARG A 2 -3.69 -16.70 23.80
CA ARG A 2 -5.06 -16.87 24.31
C ARG A 2 -5.88 -17.64 23.27
N GLU A 3 -6.39 -18.80 23.66
CA GLU A 3 -7.33 -19.58 22.84
C GLU A 3 -8.72 -18.97 22.97
N TYR A 4 -9.30 -18.60 21.85
CA TYR A 4 -10.67 -18.09 21.78
C TYR A 4 -11.59 -19.18 21.25
N THR A 5 -12.79 -19.30 21.81
CA THR A 5 -13.82 -20.13 21.18
C THR A 5 -14.24 -19.53 19.84
N LEU A 6 -14.79 -20.35 18.93
CA LEU A 6 -15.26 -19.89 17.62
C LEU A 6 -16.26 -18.73 17.75
N GLU A 7 -17.09 -18.75 18.78
CA GLU A 7 -18.06 -17.71 19.10
C GLU A 7 -17.39 -16.40 19.56
N GLN A 8 -16.39 -16.49 20.43
CA GLN A 8 -15.60 -15.33 20.87
C GLN A 8 -14.83 -14.70 19.70
N TRP A 9 -14.27 -15.52 18.82
CA TRP A 9 -13.60 -15.06 17.61
C TRP A 9 -14.57 -14.33 16.66
N ARG A 10 -15.76 -14.90 16.42
CA ARG A 10 -16.82 -14.25 15.62
C ARG A 10 -17.28 -12.93 16.24
N ALA A 11 -17.47 -12.87 17.56
CA ALA A 11 -17.88 -11.66 18.27
C ALA A 11 -16.80 -10.57 18.26
N MET A 12 -15.52 -10.91 18.34
CA MET A 12 -14.44 -9.94 18.17
C MET A 12 -14.38 -9.40 16.73
N ARG A 13 -14.52 -10.29 15.74
CA ARG A 13 -14.54 -9.87 14.32
C ARG A 13 -15.73 -8.97 14.03
N ALA A 14 -16.91 -9.31 14.53
CA ALA A 14 -18.13 -8.52 14.39
C ALA A 14 -17.99 -7.12 15.02
N ARG A 15 -17.28 -6.99 16.16
CA ARG A 15 -16.99 -5.68 16.79
C ARG A 15 -15.99 -4.83 15.99
N GLY A 16 -15.00 -5.44 15.35
CA GLY A 16 -14.02 -4.74 14.52
C GLY A 16 -14.53 -4.39 13.11
N THR A 17 -15.51 -5.14 12.59
CA THR A 17 -15.98 -5.00 11.20
C THR A 17 -16.57 -3.61 10.90
N PRO A 18 -17.39 -2.98 11.77
CA PRO A 18 -17.87 -1.61 11.57
C PRO A 18 -16.74 -0.57 11.55
N GLN A 19 -15.68 -0.78 12.35
CA GLN A 19 -14.56 0.15 12.42
C GLN A 19 -13.69 0.04 11.16
N VAL A 20 -13.46 -1.19 10.67
CA VAL A 20 -12.79 -1.46 9.39
C VAL A 20 -13.61 -0.91 8.21
N ALA A 21 -14.93 -1.09 8.23
CA ALA A 21 -15.82 -0.54 7.21
C ALA A 21 -15.76 0.99 7.16
N ARG A 22 -15.84 1.67 8.33
CA ARG A 22 -15.70 3.13 8.42
C ARG A 22 -14.33 3.62 7.99
N LEU A 23 -13.25 2.90 8.32
CA LEU A 23 -11.91 3.24 7.87
C LEU A 23 -11.79 3.12 6.34
N ALA A 24 -12.34 2.05 5.77
CA ALA A 24 -12.37 1.85 4.33
C ALA A 24 -13.25 2.90 3.61
N GLU A 25 -14.39 3.28 4.18
CA GLU A 25 -15.23 4.38 3.67
C GLU A 25 -14.52 5.73 3.75
N ARG A 26 -13.84 6.03 4.87
CA ARG A 26 -13.02 7.24 5.01
C ARG A 26 -11.87 7.24 4.01
N ALA A 27 -11.22 6.11 3.78
CA ALA A 27 -10.18 5.98 2.77
C ALA A 27 -10.75 6.22 1.36
N ARG A 28 -11.91 5.63 1.03
CA ARG A 28 -12.61 5.89 -0.25
C ARG A 28 -13.06 7.34 -0.40
N GLY A 29 -13.52 7.98 0.68
CA GLY A 29 -13.87 9.40 0.72
C GLY A 29 -12.65 10.31 0.59
N ALA A 30 -11.52 9.94 1.18
CA ALA A 30 -10.25 10.65 1.06
C ALA A 30 -9.61 10.48 -0.33
N VAL A 31 -9.93 9.40 -1.07
CA VAL A 31 -9.54 9.24 -2.49
C VAL A 31 -10.31 10.21 -3.41
N ARG A 32 -11.42 10.81 -2.96
CA ARG A 32 -12.01 12.02 -3.57
C ARG A 32 -11.29 13.31 -3.14
N ALA A 33 -10.02 13.23 -2.73
CA ALA A 33 -9.19 14.41 -2.58
C ALA A 33 -9.19 15.20 -3.91
N ARG A 34 -9.32 16.52 -3.78
CA ARG A 34 -9.27 17.56 -4.81
C ARG A 34 -8.53 17.13 -6.09
N PRO A 35 -9.06 17.42 -7.29
CA PRO A 35 -8.34 17.15 -8.53
C PRO A 35 -6.94 17.75 -8.42
N ARG A 36 -5.91 16.91 -8.49
CA ARG A 36 -4.53 17.37 -8.38
C ARG A 36 -4.25 18.38 -9.48
N SER A 37 -3.61 19.49 -9.14
CA SER A 37 -3.14 20.43 -10.16
C SER A 37 -2.14 19.74 -11.08
N GLU A 38 -1.91 20.31 -12.26
CA GLU A 38 -0.90 19.77 -13.18
C GLU A 38 0.50 19.73 -12.54
N GLU A 39 0.82 20.75 -11.74
CA GLU A 39 2.07 20.82 -10.99
C GLU A 39 2.20 19.71 -9.94
N GLU A 40 1.13 19.42 -9.20
CA GLU A 40 1.10 18.32 -8.21
C GLU A 40 1.27 16.96 -8.90
N ARG A 41 0.61 16.75 -10.05
CA ARG A 41 0.81 15.55 -10.86
C ARG A 41 2.24 15.42 -11.33
N ALA A 42 2.84 16.51 -11.82
CA ALA A 42 4.22 16.55 -12.27
C ALA A 42 5.20 16.27 -11.12
N ALA A 43 4.94 16.83 -9.92
CA ALA A 43 5.75 16.57 -8.73
C ALA A 43 5.73 15.09 -8.33
N ILE A 44 4.54 14.47 -8.30
CA ILE A 44 4.39 13.05 -7.99
C ILE A 44 5.08 12.18 -9.04
N ALA A 45 4.95 12.51 -10.33
CA ALA A 45 5.63 11.80 -11.41
C ALA A 45 7.17 11.87 -11.26
N ARG A 46 7.72 13.05 -10.92
CA ARG A 46 9.15 13.21 -10.64
C ARG A 46 9.60 12.37 -9.45
N MET A 47 8.85 12.38 -8.35
CA MET A 47 9.16 11.57 -7.17
C MET A 47 9.13 10.07 -7.48
N ALA A 48 8.13 9.61 -8.24
CA ALA A 48 8.03 8.22 -8.66
C ALA A 48 9.22 7.80 -9.53
N LEU A 49 9.65 8.67 -10.47
CA LEU A 49 10.83 8.41 -11.30
C LEU A 49 12.12 8.25 -10.48
N VAL A 50 12.33 9.14 -9.50
CA VAL A 50 13.48 9.09 -8.60
C VAL A 50 13.48 7.78 -7.81
N GLU A 51 12.34 7.39 -7.25
CA GLU A 51 12.22 6.15 -6.47
C GLU A 51 12.43 4.90 -7.34
N VAL A 52 11.93 4.89 -8.58
CA VAL A 52 12.19 3.80 -9.53
C VAL A 52 13.69 3.70 -9.84
N ARG A 53 14.35 4.82 -10.12
CA ARG A 53 15.81 4.85 -10.37
C ARG A 53 16.60 4.35 -9.18
N ARG A 54 16.25 4.78 -7.96
CA ARG A 54 16.88 4.33 -6.71
C ARG A 54 16.75 2.81 -6.56
N ARG A 55 15.54 2.27 -6.72
CA ARG A 55 15.30 0.83 -6.59
C ARG A 55 15.98 0.00 -7.67
N ALA A 56 16.08 0.52 -8.90
CA ALA A 56 16.84 -0.12 -9.97
C ALA A 56 18.33 -0.18 -9.62
N ALA A 57 18.91 0.91 -9.11
CA ALA A 57 20.30 0.94 -8.65
C ALA A 57 20.56 -0.02 -7.47
N GLU A 58 19.56 -0.23 -6.61
CA GLU A 58 19.60 -1.21 -5.51
C GLU A 58 19.36 -2.66 -5.97
N ASN A 59 19.23 -2.94 -7.27
CA ASN A 59 18.83 -4.25 -7.81
C ASN A 59 17.50 -4.78 -7.22
N ARG A 60 16.61 -3.88 -6.80
CA ARG A 60 15.30 -4.20 -6.22
C ARG A 60 14.17 -4.22 -7.22
N LEU A 61 14.40 -3.77 -8.46
CA LEU A 61 13.44 -3.89 -9.55
C LEU A 61 13.93 -4.96 -10.52
N VAL A 62 13.17 -6.03 -10.66
CA VAL A 62 13.46 -7.13 -11.59
C VAL A 62 12.48 -7.02 -12.75
N LEU A 63 12.99 -6.96 -13.98
CA LEU A 63 12.16 -7.03 -15.18
C LEU A 63 11.59 -8.45 -15.30
N VAL A 64 10.26 -8.57 -15.28
CA VAL A 64 9.56 -9.88 -15.37
C VAL A 64 8.78 -10.05 -16.66
N ALA A 65 8.47 -8.95 -17.36
CA ALA A 65 7.86 -8.95 -18.68
C ALA A 65 8.23 -7.65 -19.42
N PRO A 66 7.92 -7.50 -20.72
CA PRO A 66 8.13 -6.24 -21.42
C PRO A 66 7.51 -5.06 -20.65
N ARG A 67 8.36 -4.14 -20.18
CA ARG A 67 7.99 -2.94 -19.39
C ARG A 67 7.34 -3.23 -18.02
N THR A 68 7.41 -4.46 -17.52
CA THR A 68 6.83 -4.86 -16.22
C THR A 68 7.95 -5.22 -15.25
N TYR A 69 7.95 -4.57 -14.09
CA TYR A 69 8.96 -4.77 -13.05
C TYR A 69 8.32 -5.29 -11.76
N GLU A 70 8.94 -6.28 -11.15
CA GLU A 70 8.61 -6.74 -9.80
C GLU A 70 9.56 -6.14 -8.76
N LEU A 71 9.01 -5.79 -7.61
CA LEU A 71 9.78 -5.27 -6.47
C LEU A 71 10.28 -6.44 -5.63
N ARG A 72 11.60 -6.62 -5.56
CA ARG A 72 12.21 -7.55 -4.61
C ARG A 72 12.25 -6.94 -3.20
N PRO A 73 11.84 -7.71 -2.17
CA PRO A 73 12.03 -7.28 -0.79
C PRO A 73 13.53 -7.10 -0.52
N SER A 74 13.90 -6.00 0.15
CA SER A 74 15.28 -5.82 0.59
C SER A 74 15.60 -6.91 1.59
N VAL A 75 16.57 -7.77 1.27
CA VAL A 75 17.17 -8.64 2.28
C VAL A 75 17.94 -7.70 3.21
N ARG A 76 17.41 -7.45 4.42
CA ARG A 76 18.24 -6.87 5.48
C ARG A 76 19.22 -7.97 5.88
N HIS A 77 20.47 -7.89 5.42
CA HIS A 77 21.55 -8.58 6.11
C HIS A 77 21.70 -7.87 7.46
N GLY A 78 21.13 -8.51 8.50
CA GLY A 78 21.49 -8.22 9.88
C GLY A 78 22.80 -8.87 10.24
#